data_AF-A0A957TMN2-F1
#
_entry.id   AF-A0A957TMN2-F1
#
_cell.length_a   1.000
_cell.length_b   1.000
_cell.length_c   1.000
_cell.angle_alpha   90.00
_cell.angle_beta   90.00
_cell.angle_gamma   90.00
#
_symmetry.space_group_name_H-M   'P 1'
#
loop_
_entity.id
_entity.type
_entity.pdbx_description
1 polymer ?
#
loop_
_entity_poly.entity_id
_entity_poly.type
_entity_poly.pdbx_seq_one_letter_code
_entity_poly.pdbx_strand_id
1 'polypeptide(L)'
;SQVASEHPYPDFAEWWPVGELFSGFMASAIGAQWQAIAGNAGDLTTVQQDVVTYIDIVYQRAARSTLAADFLAGYNLHQLQSGEFDALSYAFYKSAFTLFAAGAVDEAHVRQQRHRFTQ
;
A
#
# COMPACT_ATOMS: atom_id res chain seq x y z
N SER A 1 -2.68 -36.16 -5.00
CA SER A 1 -2.78 -34.71 -4.79
C SER A 1 -1.86 -34.06 -5.80
N GLN A 2 -2.37 -33.71 -6.98
CA GLN A 2 -1.56 -33.46 -8.18
C GLN A 2 -2.15 -32.31 -9.00
N VAL A 3 -2.56 -31.23 -8.31
CA VAL A 3 -3.06 -29.98 -8.92
C VAL A 3 -2.19 -28.79 -8.49
N ALA A 4 -1.64 -28.82 -7.28
CA ALA A 4 -0.79 -27.74 -6.76
C ALA A 4 0.61 -27.64 -7.42
N SER A 5 1.04 -28.65 -8.18
CA SER A 5 2.39 -28.70 -8.76
C SER A 5 2.50 -28.11 -10.18
N GLU A 6 1.38 -27.86 -10.86
CA GLU A 6 1.38 -27.37 -12.25
C GLU A 6 1.17 -25.85 -12.36
N HIS A 7 0.55 -25.24 -11.35
CA HIS A 7 0.40 -23.79 -11.22
C HIS A 7 0.65 -23.41 -9.75
N PRO A 8 1.90 -23.08 -9.36
CA PRO A 8 2.22 -22.82 -7.95
C PRO A 8 1.48 -21.60 -7.38
N TYR A 9 0.97 -20.73 -8.25
CA TYR A 9 0.09 -19.62 -7.90
C TYR A 9 -1.01 -19.54 -8.96
N PRO A 10 -2.27 -19.89 -8.64
CA PRO A 10 -3.38 -19.58 -9.55
C PRO A 10 -3.48 -18.06 -9.72
N ASP A 11 -3.87 -17.61 -10.91
CA ASP A 11 -4.09 -16.19 -11.16
C ASP A 11 -5.16 -15.68 -10.19
N PHE A 12 -4.92 -14.53 -9.55
CA PHE A 12 -5.82 -13.94 -8.55
C PHE A 12 -7.27 -13.81 -9.07
N ALA A 13 -7.44 -13.64 -10.38
CA ALA A 13 -8.71 -13.58 -11.06
C ALA A 13 -9.52 -14.90 -11.04
N GLU A 14 -8.87 -16.07 -10.99
CA GLU A 14 -9.55 -17.38 -11.06
C GLU A 14 -10.42 -17.70 -9.83
N TRP A 15 -10.08 -17.14 -8.67
CA TRP A 15 -10.77 -17.42 -7.40
C TRP A 15 -11.72 -16.32 -6.94
N TRP A 16 -11.75 -15.18 -7.63
CA TRP A 16 -12.57 -14.04 -7.23
C TRP A 16 -13.31 -13.47 -8.45
N PRO A 17 -14.59 -13.86 -8.69
CA PRO A 17 -15.37 -13.38 -9.85
C PRO A 17 -15.62 -11.86 -9.83
N VAL A 18 -15.23 -11.19 -8.75
CA VAL A 18 -15.32 -9.74 -8.53
C VAL A 18 -13.93 -9.06 -8.50
N GLY A 19 -12.86 -9.74 -8.89
CA GLY A 19 -11.47 -9.33 -8.60
C GLY A 19 -11.10 -7.95 -9.13
N GLU A 20 -11.49 -7.64 -10.37
CA GLU A 20 -11.27 -6.31 -10.97
C GLU A 20 -12.12 -5.24 -10.30
N LEU A 21 -13.42 -5.51 -10.06
CA LEU A 21 -14.33 -4.57 -9.39
C LEU A 21 -13.86 -4.25 -7.97
N PHE A 22 -13.45 -5.29 -7.23
CA PHE A 22 -12.90 -5.16 -5.89
C PHE A 22 -11.61 -4.35 -5.90
N SER A 23 -10.66 -4.70 -6.76
CA SER A 23 -9.37 -4.01 -6.85
C SER A 23 -9.57 -2.55 -7.26
N GLY A 24 -10.50 -2.25 -8.17
CA GLY A 24 -10.86 -0.90 -8.56
C GLY A 24 -11.50 -0.09 -7.42
N PHE A 25 -12.45 -0.69 -6.71
CA PHE A 25 -13.05 -0.08 -5.53
C PHE A 25 -12.00 0.25 -4.46
N MET A 26 -11.12 -0.70 -4.16
CA MET A 26 -10.08 -0.55 -3.16
C MET A 26 -9.00 0.45 -3.59
N ALA A 27 -8.57 0.42 -4.85
CA ALA A 27 -7.64 1.40 -5.41
C ALA A 27 -8.16 2.83 -5.27
N SER A 28 -9.42 3.05 -5.64
CA SER A 28 -10.07 4.35 -5.50
C SER A 28 -10.17 4.79 -4.04
N ALA A 29 -10.61 3.90 -3.14
CA ALA A 29 -10.78 4.22 -1.73
C ALA A 29 -9.44 4.50 -1.03
N ILE A 30 -8.47 3.60 -1.17
CA ILE A 30 -7.13 3.74 -0.59
C ILE A 30 -6.45 4.99 -1.14
N GLY A 31 -6.48 5.18 -2.47
CA GLY A 31 -5.87 6.33 -3.12
C GLY A 31 -6.45 7.65 -2.62
N ALA A 32 -7.77 7.77 -2.57
CA ALA A 32 -8.45 8.99 -2.10
C ALA A 32 -8.14 9.29 -0.62
N GLN A 33 -8.18 8.28 0.25
CA GLN A 33 -7.89 8.47 1.67
C GLN A 33 -6.42 8.84 1.90
N TRP A 34 -5.50 8.16 1.22
CA TRP A 34 -4.06 8.44 1.33
C TRP A 34 -3.72 9.84 0.84
N GLN A 35 -4.26 10.28 -0.32
CA GLN A 35 -4.05 11.62 -0.85
C GLN A 35 -4.59 12.73 0.07
N ALA A 36 -5.66 12.47 0.82
CA ALA A 36 -6.26 13.44 1.74
C ALA A 36 -5.44 13.68 3.02
N ILE A 37 -4.37 12.92 3.27
CA ILE A 37 -3.54 13.06 4.48
C ILE A 37 -2.72 14.34 4.40
N ALA A 38 -2.77 15.14 5.48
CA ALA A 38 -2.01 16.37 5.59
C ALA A 38 -0.49 16.11 5.45
N GLY A 39 0.19 16.94 4.67
CA GLY A 39 1.62 16.77 4.38
C GLY A 39 1.94 15.69 3.34
N ASN A 40 0.94 15.02 2.77
CA ASN A 40 1.16 14.11 1.65
C ASN A 40 1.43 14.91 0.36
N ALA A 41 2.63 14.76 -0.22
CA ALA A 41 2.99 15.36 -1.49
C ALA A 41 2.58 14.51 -2.71
N GLY A 42 1.93 13.36 -2.49
CA GLY A 42 1.64 12.39 -3.55
C GLY A 42 2.89 11.61 -4.00
N ASP A 43 3.94 11.58 -3.19
CA ASP A 43 5.17 10.87 -3.53
C ASP A 43 5.00 9.35 -3.39
N LEU A 44 4.91 8.67 -4.53
CA LEU A 44 4.78 7.23 -4.61
C LEU A 44 6.12 6.48 -4.50
N THR A 45 7.26 7.17 -4.44
CA THR A 45 8.57 6.53 -4.43
C THR A 45 8.71 5.58 -3.24
N THR A 46 8.33 6.05 -2.05
CA THR A 46 8.39 5.24 -0.81
C THR A 46 7.39 4.10 -0.82
N VAL A 47 6.17 4.35 -1.32
CA VAL A 47 5.14 3.32 -1.49
C VAL A 47 5.62 2.22 -2.43
N GLN A 48 6.19 2.58 -3.58
CA GLN A 48 6.71 1.62 -4.56
C GLN A 48 7.90 0.82 -3.99
N GLN A 49 8.78 1.44 -3.22
CA GLN A 49 9.88 0.74 -2.53
C GLN A 49 9.35 -0.28 -1.52
N ASP A 50 8.33 0.08 -0.75
CA ASP A 50 7.70 -0.83 0.21
C ASP A 50 6.96 -1.98 -0.48
N VAL A 51 6.29 -1.72 -1.60
CA VAL A 51 5.69 -2.76 -2.45
C VAL A 51 6.75 -3.75 -2.94
N VAL A 52 7.85 -3.25 -3.50
CA VAL A 52 8.96 -4.07 -4.00
C VAL A 52 9.53 -4.93 -2.86
N THR A 53 9.77 -4.32 -1.71
CA THR A 53 10.32 -4.99 -0.53
C THR A 53 9.37 -6.08 -0.02
N TYR A 54 8.07 -5.80 0.04
CA TYR A 54 7.07 -6.77 0.50
C TYR A 54 6.99 -7.97 -0.44
N ILE A 55 6.92 -7.74 -1.75
CA ILE A 55 6.83 -8.81 -2.75
C ILE A 55 8.11 -9.66 -2.76
N ASP A 56 9.27 -9.04 -2.63
CA ASP A 56 10.55 -9.75 -2.53
C ASP A 56 10.60 -10.66 -1.29
N ILE A 57 10.23 -10.14 -0.12
CA ILE A 57 10.30 -10.90 1.14
C ILE A 57 9.24 -12.02 1.19
N VAL A 58 7.99 -11.72 0.83
CA VAL A 58 6.86 -12.63 1.05
C VAL A 58 6.66 -13.58 -0.11
N TYR A 59 6.81 -13.08 -1.35
CA TYR A 59 6.55 -13.85 -2.58
C TYR A 59 7.82 -14.22 -3.33
N GLN A 60 9.01 -13.80 -2.87
CA GLN A 60 10.32 -14.18 -3.42
C GLN A 60 10.43 -13.95 -4.93
N ARG A 61 9.86 -12.83 -5.40
CA ARG A 61 9.87 -12.44 -6.81
C ARG A 61 10.06 -10.94 -6.99
N ALA A 62 10.43 -10.55 -8.20
CA ALA A 62 10.47 -9.15 -8.57
C ALA A 62 9.04 -8.56 -8.67
N ALA A 63 8.86 -7.37 -8.12
CA ALA A 63 7.66 -6.57 -8.32
C ALA A 63 7.74 -5.75 -9.62
N ARG A 64 6.58 -5.44 -10.21
CA ARG A 64 6.49 -4.47 -11.30
C ARG A 64 6.84 -3.07 -10.80
N SER A 65 7.65 -2.34 -11.57
CA SER A 65 8.14 -1.01 -11.19
C SER A 65 7.07 0.08 -11.20
N THR A 66 5.96 -0.14 -11.90
CA THR A 66 4.85 0.81 -12.03
C THR A 66 3.69 0.50 -11.09
N LEU A 67 3.78 -0.53 -10.25
CA LEU A 67 2.62 -1.11 -9.56
C LEU A 67 1.86 -0.11 -8.69
N ALA A 68 2.55 0.72 -7.91
CA ALA A 68 1.92 1.73 -7.06
C ALA A 68 1.25 2.85 -7.89
N ALA A 69 1.87 3.25 -9.00
CA ALA A 69 1.31 4.26 -9.91
C ALA A 69 0.10 3.73 -10.67
N ASP A 70 0.19 2.51 -11.20
CA ASP A 70 -0.91 1.82 -11.89
C ASP A 70 -2.09 1.63 -10.94
N PHE A 71 -1.84 1.22 -9.69
CA PHE A 71 -2.87 1.09 -8.68
C PHE A 71 -3.58 2.41 -8.41
N LEU A 72 -2.83 3.50 -8.16
CA LEU A 72 -3.43 4.81 -7.87
C LEU A 72 -4.21 5.38 -9.06
N ALA A 73 -3.74 5.13 -10.28
CA ALA A 73 -4.41 5.53 -11.52
C ALA A 73 -5.59 4.64 -11.89
N GLY A 74 -5.77 3.50 -11.20
CA GLY A 74 -6.77 2.49 -11.56
C GLY A 74 -6.46 1.75 -12.86
N TYR A 75 -5.20 1.72 -13.28
CA TYR A 75 -4.75 1.09 -14.53
C TYR A 75 -4.30 -0.35 -14.28
N ASN A 76 -4.54 -1.22 -15.28
CA ASN A 76 -4.08 -2.61 -15.31
C ASN A 76 -4.45 -3.45 -14.06
N LEU A 77 -5.52 -3.09 -13.34
CA LEU A 77 -5.92 -3.77 -12.09
C LEU A 77 -6.33 -5.23 -12.31
N HIS A 78 -6.86 -5.55 -13.49
CA HIS A 78 -7.15 -6.93 -13.92
C HIS A 78 -5.89 -7.79 -14.08
N GLN A 79 -4.70 -7.16 -14.14
CA GLN A 79 -3.41 -7.84 -14.27
C GLN A 79 -2.68 -7.96 -12.92
N LEU A 80 -3.35 -7.67 -11.81
CA LEU A 80 -2.76 -7.87 -10.49
C LEU A 80 -2.45 -9.36 -10.29
N GLN A 81 -1.18 -9.63 -10.01
CA GLN A 81 -0.69 -10.95 -9.70
C GLN A 81 -0.90 -11.26 -8.22
N SER A 82 -0.81 -12.55 -7.87
CA SER A 82 -0.89 -12.99 -6.47
C SER A 82 0.07 -12.17 -5.57
N GLY A 83 -0.48 -11.64 -4.48
CA GLY A 83 0.24 -10.83 -3.50
C GLY A 83 0.43 -9.36 -3.83
N GLU A 84 0.17 -8.92 -5.06
CA GLU A 84 0.37 -7.51 -5.42
C GLU A 84 -0.63 -6.60 -4.70
N PHE A 85 -1.88 -7.02 -4.57
CA PHE A 85 -2.89 -6.27 -3.83
C PHE A 85 -2.54 -6.14 -2.34
N ASP A 86 -2.03 -7.21 -1.73
CA ASP A 86 -1.62 -7.21 -0.32
C ASP A 86 -0.43 -6.27 -0.09
N ALA A 87 0.57 -6.33 -0.98
CA ALA A 87 1.72 -5.45 -0.96
C ALA A 87 1.33 -3.96 -1.11
N LEU A 88 0.44 -3.66 -2.05
CA LEU A 88 -0.10 -2.32 -2.27
C LEU A 88 -0.84 -1.81 -1.03
N SER A 89 -1.78 -2.60 -0.51
CA SER A 89 -2.53 -2.25 0.69
C SER A 89 -1.60 -1.97 1.87
N TYR A 90 -0.63 -2.85 2.12
CA TYR A 90 0.38 -2.68 3.15
C TYR A 90 1.16 -1.37 2.98
N ALA A 91 1.72 -1.12 1.79
CA ALA A 91 2.59 0.02 1.53
C ALA A 91 1.84 1.36 1.68
N PHE A 92 0.61 1.44 1.17
CA PHE A 92 -0.23 2.65 1.33
C PHE A 92 -0.59 2.88 2.80
N TYR A 93 -0.96 1.85 3.56
CA TYR A 93 -1.23 2.02 4.99
C TYR A 93 0.01 2.41 5.80
N LYS A 94 1.17 1.80 5.52
CA LYS A 94 2.43 2.18 6.16
C LYS A 94 2.83 3.62 5.85
N SER A 95 2.67 4.05 4.60
CA SER A 95 2.89 5.44 4.19
C SER A 95 1.95 6.39 4.93
N ALA A 96 0.66 6.07 5.02
CA ALA A 96 -0.31 6.85 5.79
C ALA A 96 0.09 7.00 7.25
N PHE A 97 0.47 5.91 7.93
CA PHE A 97 0.93 5.99 9.33
C PHE A 97 2.21 6.81 9.49
N THR A 98 3.13 6.75 8.53
CA THR A 98 4.34 7.56 8.53
C THR A 98 4.02 9.05 8.42
N LEU A 99 3.09 9.41 7.54
CA LEU A 99 2.61 10.79 7.39
C LEU A 99 1.89 11.29 8.64
N PHE A 100 1.00 10.47 9.23
CA PHE A 100 0.36 10.82 10.49
C PHE A 100 1.37 10.99 11.63
N ALA A 101 2.39 10.13 11.71
CA ALA A 101 3.44 10.26 12.71
C ALA A 101 4.26 11.54 12.50
N ALA A 102 4.58 11.89 11.25
CA ALA A 102 5.27 13.14 10.93
C ALA A 102 4.44 14.39 11.28
N GLY A 103 3.11 14.34 11.09
CA GLY A 103 2.19 15.42 11.44
C GLY A 103 1.80 15.48 12.93
N ALA A 104 1.89 14.37 13.67
CA ALA A 104 1.55 14.30 15.09
C ALA A 104 2.62 14.88 16.01
N VAL A 105 3.85 15.07 15.50
CA VAL A 105 4.95 15.64 16.26
C VAL A 105 4.97 17.16 16.08
N ASP A 106 4.04 17.86 16.74
CA ASP A 106 4.33 19.22 17.19
C ASP A 106 5.20 19.12 18.44
N GLU A 107 6.48 18.82 18.22
CA GLU A 107 7.48 18.68 19.28
C GLU A 107 7.57 19.93 20.15
N ALA A 108 7.23 21.10 19.59
CA ALA A 108 7.19 22.36 20.30
C ALA A 108 5.98 22.42 21.25
N HIS A 109 4.79 21.99 20.81
CA HIS A 109 3.62 21.84 21.70
C HIS A 109 3.87 20.82 22.81
N VAL A 110 4.44 19.65 22.49
CA VAL A 110 4.75 18.62 23.49
C VAL A 110 5.80 19.11 24.50
N ARG A 111 6.85 19.82 24.07
CA ARG A 111 7.81 20.46 24.99
C ARG A 111 7.16 21.54 25.86
N GLN A 112 6.29 22.37 25.29
CA GLN A 112 5.61 23.42 26.04
C GLN A 112 4.68 22.85 27.11
N GLN A 113 3.97 21.77 26.80
CA GLN A 113 3.12 21.06 27.77
C GLN A 113 3.96 20.37 28.86
N ARG A 114 5.09 19.73 28.49
CA ARG A 114 6.03 19.16 29.47
C ARG A 114 6.56 20.22 30.43
N HIS A 115 6.96 21.39 29.91
CA HIS A 115 7.48 22.47 30.76
C HIS A 115 6.43 22.99 31.76
N ARG A 116 5.17 23.10 31.33
CA ARG A 116 4.04 23.48 32.19
C ARG A 116 3.70 22.44 33.27
N PHE A 117 3.94 21.16 33.01
CA PHE A 117 3.62 20.07 33.95
C PHE A 117 4.68 19.88 35.04
N THR A 118 5.90 20.37 34.81
CA THR A 118 7.04 20.26 35.75
C THR A 118 7.28 21.54 36.56
N GLN A 119 6.42 22.55 36.45
CA GLN A 119 6.38 23.74 37.33
C GLN A 119 5.27 23.57 38.37
#